data_AF-A0A2H4VK03-F1
#
_entry.id   AF-A0A2H4VK03-F1
#
_cell.length_a   1.000
_cell.length_b   1.000
_cell.length_c   1.000
_cell.angle_alpha   90.00
_cell.angle_beta   90.00
_cell.angle_gamma   90.00
#
_symmetry.space_group_name_H-M   'P 1'
#
loop_
_entity.id
_entity.type
_entity.pdbx_description
1 polymer ?
#
loop_
_entity_poly.entity_id
_entity_poly.type
_entity_poly.pdbx_seq_one_letter_code
_entity_poly.pdbx_strand_id
1 'polypeptide(L)'
;MDTEEIIGLLNEDFVRELEATLVYVQNSFLMEECDPSRVTEAISVDEMRHMWWLADLITKRGGKPTMKHKELDFGGENLEEMLQRQIQLESEGIDRYTHQIEIIDDEEVVGVLKHIRDEERRHRKEFRERLDKLTD
;
A
#
# COMPACT_ATOMS: atom_id res chain seq x y z
N MET A 1 -9.87 -17.11 13.93
CA MET A 1 -10.56 -15.81 13.77
C MET A 1 -11.90 -16.08 13.12
N ASP A 2 -12.95 -15.37 13.49
CA ASP A 2 -14.22 -15.48 12.78
C ASP A 2 -14.23 -14.63 11.49
N THR A 3 -15.26 -14.81 10.67
CA THR A 3 -15.39 -14.11 9.40
C THR A 3 -15.49 -12.60 9.55
N GLU A 4 -16.13 -12.11 10.61
CA GLU A 4 -16.30 -10.66 10.85
C GLU A 4 -14.96 -10.02 11.21
N GLU A 5 -14.15 -10.70 12.04
CA GLU A 5 -12.79 -10.28 12.38
C GLU A 5 -11.90 -10.19 11.13
N ILE A 6 -11.96 -11.21 10.25
CA ILE A 6 -11.20 -11.20 8.99
C ILE A 6 -11.63 -10.06 8.08
N ILE A 7 -12.94 -9.83 7.92
CA ILE A 7 -13.47 -8.69 7.15
C ILE A 7 -12.98 -7.36 7.73
N GLY A 8 -12.92 -7.24 9.06
CA GLY A 8 -12.39 -6.08 9.75
C GLY A 8 -10.95 -5.79 9.34
N LEU A 9 -10.06 -6.78 9.46
CA LEU A 9 -8.66 -6.66 9.05
C LEU A 9 -8.51 -6.31 7.56
N LEU A 10 -9.23 -7.00 6.68
CA LEU A 10 -9.17 -6.73 5.25
C LEU A 10 -9.65 -5.31 4.90
N ASN A 11 -10.60 -4.76 5.65
CA ASN A 11 -11.02 -3.36 5.44
C ASN A 11 -9.96 -2.37 5.93
N GLU A 12 -9.22 -2.68 6.99
CA GLU A 12 -8.07 -1.86 7.40
C GLU A 12 -7.01 -1.83 6.29
N ASP A 13 -6.71 -3.00 5.71
CA ASP A 13 -5.76 -3.12 4.60
C ASP A 13 -6.27 -2.38 3.35
N PHE A 14 -7.54 -2.56 2.99
CA PHE A 14 -8.16 -1.90 1.84
C PHE A 14 -8.07 -0.37 1.95
N VAL A 15 -8.37 0.18 3.14
CA VAL A 15 -8.29 1.63 3.37
C VAL A 15 -6.84 2.10 3.31
N ARG A 16 -5.90 1.30 3.80
CA ARG A 16 -4.48 1.63 3.71
C ARG A 16 -4.02 1.72 2.25
N GLU A 17 -4.39 0.78 1.39
CA GLU A 17 -4.01 0.83 -0.04
C GLU A 17 -4.75 1.93 -0.80
N LEU A 18 -5.96 2.30 -0.37
CA LEU A 18 -6.62 3.51 -0.83
C LEU A 18 -5.82 4.76 -0.44
N GLU A 19 -5.36 4.87 0.81
CA GLU A 19 -4.56 5.99 1.29
C GLU A 19 -3.23 6.08 0.53
N ALA A 20 -2.51 4.96 0.36
CA ALA A 20 -1.26 4.88 -0.38
C ALA A 20 -1.45 5.29 -1.85
N THR A 21 -2.47 4.74 -2.52
CA THR A 21 -2.86 5.14 -3.89
C THR A 21 -3.00 6.66 -4.00
N LEU A 22 -3.79 7.28 -3.13
CA LEU A 22 -4.08 8.72 -3.21
C LEU A 22 -2.84 9.57 -2.96
N VAL A 23 -2.00 9.16 -2.00
CA VAL A 23 -0.71 9.81 -1.72
C VAL A 23 0.21 9.73 -2.93
N TYR A 24 0.39 8.53 -3.50
CA TYR A 24 1.31 8.29 -4.60
C TYR A 24 0.86 8.99 -5.87
N VAL A 25 -0.44 8.96 -6.19
CA VAL A 25 -1.01 9.71 -7.31
C VAL A 25 -0.66 11.19 -7.20
N GLN A 26 -0.91 11.83 -6.06
CA GLN A 26 -0.61 13.25 -5.92
C GLN A 26 0.89 13.53 -5.98
N ASN A 27 1.71 12.76 -5.25
CA ASN A 27 3.16 12.94 -5.30
C ASN A 27 3.71 12.81 -6.73
N SER A 28 3.21 11.85 -7.51
CA SER A 28 3.63 11.66 -8.90
C SER A 28 3.45 12.91 -9.77
N PHE A 29 2.42 13.73 -9.47
CA PHE A 29 2.14 14.98 -10.18
C PHE A 29 3.06 16.13 -9.76
N LEU A 30 3.63 16.06 -8.55
CA LEU A 30 4.43 17.12 -7.95
C LEU A 30 5.95 16.88 -8.09
N MET A 31 6.38 15.63 -8.25
CA MET A 31 7.78 15.30 -8.50
C MET A 31 8.23 15.83 -9.87
N GLU A 32 9.24 16.69 -9.89
CA GLU A 32 9.77 17.30 -11.13
C GLU A 32 10.63 16.30 -11.92
N GLU A 33 11.30 15.38 -11.23
CA GLU A 33 12.18 14.38 -11.80
C GLU A 33 11.38 13.24 -12.44
N CYS A 34 11.65 12.98 -13.72
CA CYS A 34 10.89 12.03 -14.53
C CYS A 34 10.89 10.60 -13.99
N ASP A 35 12.05 10.07 -13.57
CA ASP A 35 12.15 8.68 -13.08
C ASP A 35 11.33 8.42 -11.79
N PRO A 36 11.53 9.16 -10.68
CA PRO A 36 10.73 8.94 -9.47
C PRO A 36 9.25 9.25 -9.68
N SER A 37 8.91 10.28 -10.47
CA SER A 37 7.51 10.59 -10.83
C SER A 37 6.82 9.39 -11.50
N ARG A 38 7.44 8.82 -12.54
CA ARG A 38 6.87 7.70 -13.31
C ARG A 38 6.79 6.40 -12.51
N VAL A 39 7.79 6.15 -11.66
CA VAL A 39 7.78 5.00 -10.76
C VAL A 39 6.67 5.13 -9.72
N THR A 40 6.50 6.31 -9.14
CA THR A 40 5.44 6.59 -8.17
C THR A 40 4.05 6.46 -8.81
N GLU A 41 3.86 6.98 -10.02
CA GLU A 41 2.62 6.79 -10.81
C GLU A 41 2.32 5.29 -11.01
N ALA A 42 3.31 4.52 -11.46
CA ALA A 42 3.13 3.09 -11.71
C ALA A 42 2.77 2.32 -10.43
N ILE A 43 3.47 2.59 -9.33
CA ILE A 43 3.20 1.96 -8.03
C ILE A 43 1.80 2.34 -7.53
N SER A 44 1.34 3.58 -7.75
CA SER A 44 -0.03 3.96 -7.38
C SER A 44 -1.11 3.11 -8.07
N VAL A 45 -0.86 2.64 -9.30
CA VAL A 45 -1.75 1.72 -10.02
C VAL A 45 -1.67 0.30 -9.46
N ASP A 46 -0.49 -0.12 -9.01
CA ASP A 46 -0.31 -1.40 -8.31
C ASP A 46 -1.08 -1.38 -6.96
N GLU A 47 -1.04 -0.28 -6.21
CA GLU A 47 -1.84 -0.13 -4.97
C GLU A 47 -3.36 -0.18 -5.24
N MET A 48 -3.82 0.43 -6.33
CA MET A 48 -5.22 0.28 -6.77
C MET A 48 -5.58 -1.18 -7.09
N ARG A 49 -4.63 -1.97 -7.59
CA ARG A 49 -4.83 -3.40 -7.84
C ARG A 49 -4.86 -4.19 -6.53
N HIS A 50 -4.04 -3.84 -5.54
CA HIS A 50 -4.11 -4.41 -4.20
C HIS A 50 -5.50 -4.21 -3.58
N MET A 51 -6.05 -2.99 -3.68
CA MET A 51 -7.42 -2.70 -3.26
C MET A 51 -8.44 -3.63 -3.91
N TRP A 52 -8.29 -3.95 -5.21
CA TRP A 52 -9.21 -4.85 -5.90
C TRP A 52 -9.15 -6.28 -5.32
N TRP A 53 -7.95 -6.81 -5.06
CA TRP A 53 -7.79 -8.12 -4.42
C TRP A 53 -8.41 -8.17 -3.03
N LEU A 54 -8.17 -7.14 -2.22
CA LEU A 54 -8.74 -7.04 -0.87
C LEU A 54 -10.28 -6.91 -0.93
N ALA A 55 -10.80 -6.13 -1.86
CA ALA A 55 -12.25 -5.99 -2.06
C ALA A 55 -12.91 -7.31 -2.48
N ASP A 56 -12.27 -8.11 -3.33
CA ASP A 56 -12.75 -9.45 -3.70
C ASP A 56 -12.83 -10.36 -2.46
N LEU A 57 -11.80 -10.38 -1.62
CA LEU A 57 -11.80 -11.15 -0.38
C LEU A 57 -12.90 -10.70 0.60
N ILE A 58 -13.07 -9.39 0.77
CA ILE A 58 -14.10 -8.79 1.64
C ILE A 58 -15.51 -9.20 1.16
N THR A 59 -15.78 -9.03 -0.14
CA THR A 59 -17.12 -9.26 -0.70
C THR A 59 -17.49 -10.74 -0.75
N LYS A 60 -16.53 -11.63 -1.04
CA LYS A 60 -16.72 -13.09 -0.93
C LYS A 60 -17.12 -13.55 0.47
N ARG A 61 -16.69 -12.82 1.49
CA ARG A 61 -17.01 -13.10 2.91
C ARG A 61 -18.29 -12.39 3.38
N GLY A 62 -18.99 -11.69 2.49
CA GLY A 62 -20.24 -10.98 2.79
C GLY A 62 -20.05 -9.57 3.36
N GLY A 63 -18.82 -9.06 3.38
CA GLY A 63 -18.50 -7.71 3.79
C GLY A 63 -18.68 -6.68 2.67
N LYS A 64 -18.49 -5.40 3.01
CA LYS A 64 -18.47 -4.29 2.04
C LYS A 64 -17.21 -3.46 2.27
N PRO A 65 -16.37 -3.23 1.23
CA PRO A 65 -15.22 -2.34 1.33
C PRO A 65 -15.66 -0.92 1.70
N THR A 66 -14.98 -0.32 2.66
CA THR A 66 -15.19 1.08 3.04
C THR A 66 -14.21 2.01 2.32
N MET A 67 -14.71 3.13 1.80
CA MET A 67 -13.88 4.20 1.20
C MET A 67 -13.52 5.30 2.21
N LYS A 68 -13.91 5.13 3.48
CA LYS A 68 -13.67 6.12 4.54
C LYS A 68 -12.22 6.01 5.01
N HIS A 69 -11.40 6.95 4.56
CA HIS A 69 -10.00 7.11 4.94
C HIS A 69 -9.83 8.32 5.87
N LYS A 70 -8.65 8.42 6.49
CA LYS A 70 -8.28 9.57 7.34
C LYS A 70 -7.75 10.74 6.49
N GLU A 71 -7.41 11.85 7.13
CA GLU A 71 -6.68 12.91 6.45
C GLU A 71 -5.31 12.39 6.00
N LEU A 72 -4.96 12.64 4.74
CA LEU A 72 -3.76 12.07 4.13
C LEU A 72 -2.53 12.90 4.49
N ASP A 73 -1.45 12.20 4.82
CA ASP A 73 -0.12 12.76 4.93
C ASP A 73 0.65 12.42 3.65
N PHE A 74 0.75 13.42 2.77
CA PHE A 74 1.42 13.33 1.48
C PHE A 74 2.95 13.40 1.55
N GLY A 75 3.50 13.51 2.77
CA GLY A 75 4.90 13.86 2.99
C GLY A 75 5.11 15.38 3.01
N GLY A 76 6.36 15.78 2.87
CA GLY A 76 6.75 17.19 2.78
C GLY A 76 6.64 17.76 1.36
N GLU A 77 7.34 18.86 1.09
CA GLU A 77 7.22 19.61 -0.17
C GLU A 77 8.24 19.19 -1.23
N ASN A 78 9.31 18.49 -0.84
CA ASN A 78 10.37 18.10 -1.76
C ASN A 78 10.41 16.60 -2.05
N LEU A 79 11.13 16.22 -3.11
CA LEU A 79 11.24 14.83 -3.56
C LEU A 79 11.77 13.88 -2.47
N GLU A 80 12.76 14.31 -1.68
CA GLU A 80 13.34 13.49 -0.61
C GLU A 80 12.30 13.12 0.44
N GLU A 81 11.54 14.11 0.91
CA GLU A 81 10.48 13.94 1.91
C GLU A 81 9.34 13.06 1.39
N MET A 82 8.95 13.20 0.12
CA MET A 82 7.94 12.34 -0.51
C MET A 82 8.42 10.88 -0.59
N LEU A 83 9.64 10.64 -1.06
CA LEU A 83 10.20 9.28 -1.13
C LEU A 83 10.35 8.65 0.26
N GLN A 84 10.78 9.41 1.26
CA GLN A 84 10.85 8.94 2.65
C GLN A 84 9.48 8.54 3.18
N ARG A 85 8.44 9.35 2.90
CA ARG A 85 7.06 9.04 3.29
C ARG A 85 6.57 7.76 2.61
N GLN A 86 6.82 7.59 1.32
CA GLN A 86 6.45 6.40 0.57
C GLN A 86 7.15 5.14 1.12
N ILE A 87 8.47 5.21 1.38
CA ILE A 87 9.22 4.11 2.02
C ILE A 87 8.64 3.74 3.38
N GLN A 88 8.21 4.74 4.16
CA GLN A 88 7.57 4.51 5.45
C GLN A 88 6.24 3.77 5.26
N LEU A 89 5.37 4.26 4.37
CA LEU A 89 4.08 3.63 4.07
C LEU A 89 4.29 2.17 3.66
N GLU A 90 5.15 1.87 2.68
CA GLU A 90 5.45 0.48 2.29
C GLU A 90 5.98 -0.38 3.46
N SER A 91 6.82 0.19 4.33
CA SER A 91 7.35 -0.54 5.49
C SER A 91 6.25 -0.92 6.48
N GLU A 92 5.34 0.01 6.77
CA GLU A 92 4.18 -0.23 7.64
C GLU A 92 3.25 -1.30 7.05
N GLY A 93 3.09 -1.35 5.72
CA GLY A 93 2.30 -2.37 5.01
C GLY A 93 2.94 -3.75 5.12
N ILE A 94 4.23 -3.84 4.85
CA ILE A 94 4.99 -5.09 4.96
C ILE A 94 4.87 -5.68 6.37
N ASP A 95 5.01 -4.86 7.42
CA ASP A 95 4.93 -5.32 8.80
C ASP A 95 3.52 -5.81 9.14
N ARG A 96 2.49 -5.04 8.73
CA ARG A 96 1.08 -5.40 8.90
C ARG A 96 0.74 -6.72 8.21
N TYR A 97 1.03 -6.85 6.92
CA TYR A 97 0.75 -8.08 6.19
C TYR A 97 1.52 -9.27 6.75
N THR A 98 2.78 -9.06 7.16
CA THR A 98 3.57 -10.13 7.81
C THR A 98 2.88 -10.62 9.07
N HIS A 99 2.40 -9.71 9.93
CA HIS A 99 1.67 -10.08 11.14
C HIS A 99 0.34 -10.79 10.84
N GLN A 100 -0.46 -10.25 9.92
CA GLN A 100 -1.76 -10.83 9.56
C GLN A 100 -1.63 -12.24 8.96
N ILE A 101 -0.60 -12.47 8.14
CA ILE A 101 -0.28 -13.80 7.57
C ILE A 101 -0.03 -14.85 8.66
N GLU A 102 0.43 -14.46 9.85
CA GLU A 102 0.69 -15.37 10.96
C GLU A 102 -0.56 -15.68 11.80
N ILE A 103 -1.54 -14.77 11.84
CA ILE A 103 -2.71 -14.89 12.74
C ILE A 103 -4.00 -15.30 12.02
N ILE A 104 -4.09 -15.13 10.70
CA ILE A 104 -5.27 -15.47 9.92
C ILE A 104 -5.23 -16.95 9.51
N ASP A 105 -6.29 -17.68 9.82
CA ASP A 105 -6.49 -19.10 9.45
C ASP A 105 -7.48 -19.23 8.27
N ASP A 106 -7.12 -18.61 7.15
CA ASP A 106 -7.86 -18.64 5.89
C ASP A 106 -6.86 -18.67 4.73
N GLU A 107 -6.75 -19.82 4.06
CA GLU A 107 -5.72 -20.06 3.03
C GLU A 107 -5.82 -19.09 1.84
N GLU A 108 -7.04 -18.70 1.45
CA GLU A 108 -7.25 -17.76 0.34
C GLU A 108 -6.74 -16.37 0.73
N VAL A 109 -7.13 -15.89 1.92
CA VAL A 109 -6.66 -14.60 2.45
C VAL A 109 -5.13 -14.61 2.56
N VAL A 110 -4.57 -15.61 3.24
CA VAL A 110 -3.12 -15.72 3.44
C VAL A 110 -2.36 -15.76 2.12
N GLY A 111 -2.90 -16.43 1.10
CA GLY A 111 -2.31 -16.46 -0.24
C GLY A 111 -2.21 -15.08 -0.88
N VAL A 112 -3.31 -14.31 -0.83
CA VAL A 112 -3.36 -12.95 -1.39
C VAL A 112 -2.49 -11.98 -0.58
N LEU A 113 -2.54 -12.01 0.76
CA LEU A 113 -1.73 -11.12 1.61
C LEU A 113 -0.22 -11.35 1.41
N LYS A 114 0.21 -12.60 1.21
CA LYS A 114 1.61 -12.91 0.85
C LYS A 114 2.01 -12.26 -0.46
N HIS A 115 1.13 -12.29 -1.46
CA HIS A 115 1.39 -11.69 -2.76
C HIS A 115 1.53 -10.17 -2.65
N ILE A 116 0.57 -9.50 -2.00
CA ILE A 116 0.60 -8.04 -1.77
C ILE A 116 1.88 -7.66 -1.04
N ARG A 117 2.20 -8.29 0.10
CA ARG A 117 3.44 -8.02 0.86
C ARG A 117 4.71 -8.12 0.02
N ASP A 118 4.76 -9.06 -0.93
CA ASP A 118 5.92 -9.22 -1.80
C ASP A 118 5.97 -8.11 -2.88
N GLU A 119 4.83 -7.58 -3.35
CA GLU A 119 4.77 -6.34 -4.15
C GLU A 119 5.22 -5.12 -3.33
N GLU A 120 4.74 -4.94 -2.09
CA GLU A 120 5.16 -3.84 -1.18
C GLU A 120 6.69 -3.84 -0.95
N ARG A 121 7.29 -5.03 -0.78
CA ARG A 121 8.75 -5.18 -0.64
C ARG A 121 9.49 -4.67 -1.87
N ARG A 122 8.92 -4.89 -3.06
CA ARG A 122 9.47 -4.39 -4.32
C ARG A 122 9.26 -2.88 -4.42
N HIS A 123 8.08 -2.36 -4.14
CA HIS A 123 7.78 -0.92 -4.16
C HIS A 123 8.73 -0.14 -3.24
N ARG A 124 8.87 -0.59 -1.99
CA ARG A 124 9.81 -0.03 -1.03
C ARG A 124 11.24 0.02 -1.54
N LYS A 125 11.66 -1.05 -2.23
CA LYS A 125 13.00 -1.14 -2.81
C LYS A 125 13.16 -0.11 -3.94
N GLU A 126 12.18 0.01 -4.83
CA GLU A 126 12.20 1.01 -5.91
C GLU A 126 12.32 2.43 -5.34
N PHE A 127 11.53 2.78 -4.31
CA PHE A 127 11.62 4.10 -3.67
C PHE A 127 12.98 4.35 -2.99
N ARG A 128 13.53 3.35 -2.28
CA ARG A 128 14.87 3.46 -1.68
C ARG A 128 15.96 3.69 -2.71
N GLU A 129 15.94 2.95 -3.82
CA GLU A 129 16.90 3.13 -4.91
C GLU A 129 16.84 4.53 -5.53
N ARG A 130 15.69 5.23 -5.48
CA ARG A 130 15.59 6.63 -5.93
C ARG A 130 16.09 7.59 -4.88
N LEU A 131 15.74 7.36 -3.61
CA LEU A 131 16.19 8.19 -2.49
C LEU A 131 17.72 8.19 -2.38
N ASP A 132 18.36 7.02 -2.48
CA ASP A 132 19.81 6.89 -2.40
C ASP A 132 20.52 7.70 -3.50
N LYS A 133 19.94 7.73 -4.72
CA LYS A 133 20.47 8.51 -5.86
C LYS A 133 20.36 10.03 -5.69
N LEU A 134 19.57 10.54 -4.73
CA LEU A 134 19.53 11.97 -4.43
C LEU A 134 20.71 12.41 -3.57
N THR A 135 21.35 11.46 -2.89
CA THR A 135 22.49 11.71 -2.00
C THR A 135 23.85 11.55 -2.68
N ASP A 136 23.86 11.09 -3.93
CA ASP A 136 25.04 10.96 -4.81
C ASP A 136 25.29 12.24 -5.63
#